data_AF-A0A0Q3MKI6-F1
#
_entry.id   AF-A0A0Q3MKI6-F1
#
_cell.length_a   1.000
_cell.length_b   1.000
_cell.length_c   1.000
_cell.angle_alpha   90.00
_cell.angle_beta   90.00
_cell.angle_gamma   90.00
#
_symmetry.space_group_name_H-M   'P 1'
#
loop_
_entity.id
_entity.type
_entity.pdbx_description
1 polymer ?
#
loop_
_entity_poly.entity_id
_entity_poly.type
_entity_poly.pdbx_seq_one_letter_code
_entity_poly.pdbx_strand_id
1 'polypeptide(L)'
;MVVPRGQEYQAPQEVETREDEEQNIKLTEILELLVAAGYFRARIKGLSPFDKVVGGMTWCITTCSFDIDVDLLFQENSTIGQKM
;
A
#
# COMPACT_ATOMS: atom_id res chain seq x y z
N MET A 1 -28.69 32.63 34.46
CA MET A 1 -27.38 32.14 34.00
C MET A 1 -27.61 30.84 33.26
N VAL A 2 -27.01 30.73 32.09
CA VAL A 2 -27.33 29.82 30.98
C VAL A 2 -26.86 28.38 31.26
N VAL A 3 -27.70 27.40 30.93
CA VAL A 3 -27.34 25.97 30.84
C VAL A 3 -26.44 25.77 29.61
N PRO A 4 -25.22 25.23 29.71
CA PRO A 4 -24.43 24.93 28.52
C PRO A 4 -25.04 23.76 27.74
N ARG A 5 -25.28 24.01 26.46
CA ARG A 5 -25.82 23.07 25.46
C ARG A 5 -24.85 21.91 25.21
N GLY A 6 -25.43 20.77 24.84
CA GLY A 6 -24.84 19.44 24.82
C GLY A 6 -23.58 19.27 23.98
N GLN A 7 -22.72 18.38 24.47
CA GLN A 7 -21.76 17.66 23.64
C GLN A 7 -22.53 16.54 22.93
N GLU A 8 -22.76 16.75 21.64
CA GLU A 8 -23.19 15.72 20.71
C GLU A 8 -22.06 14.67 20.66
N TYR A 9 -22.30 13.48 21.22
CA TYR A 9 -21.41 12.34 21.05
C TYR A 9 -21.51 11.92 19.57
N GLN A 10 -20.53 12.30 18.76
CA GLN A 10 -20.33 11.69 17.46
C GLN A 10 -20.10 10.19 17.69
N ALA A 11 -21.04 9.38 17.21
CA ALA A 11 -20.90 7.94 17.17
C ALA A 11 -19.58 7.58 16.43
N PRO A 12 -18.85 6.53 16.86
CA PRO A 12 -17.72 6.05 16.09
C PRO A 12 -18.23 5.73 14.68
N GLN A 13 -17.65 6.38 13.69
CA GLN A 13 -17.86 6.03 12.28
C GLN A 13 -17.56 4.53 12.16
N GLU A 14 -18.56 3.73 11.81
CA GLU A 14 -18.36 2.33 11.45
C GLU A 14 -17.51 2.33 10.17
N VAL A 15 -16.20 2.18 10.35
CA VAL A 15 -15.23 2.11 9.26
C VAL A 15 -15.53 0.84 8.47
N GLU A 16 -15.71 0.99 7.16
CA GLU A 16 -16.11 -0.08 6.23
C GLU A 16 -15.01 -1.16 6.14
N THR A 17 -15.08 -2.18 7.00
CA THR A 17 -14.04 -3.21 7.18
C THR A 17 -13.80 -4.12 5.97
N ARG A 18 -14.61 -4.01 4.89
CA ARG A 18 -14.55 -4.90 3.73
C ARG A 18 -13.34 -4.64 2.82
N GLU A 19 -12.92 -3.38 2.66
CA GLU A 19 -11.73 -3.08 1.86
C GLU A 19 -10.44 -3.50 2.56
N ASP A 20 -10.38 -3.43 3.89
CA ASP A 20 -9.19 -3.79 4.67
C ASP A 20 -8.83 -5.28 4.59
N GLU A 21 -9.82 -6.17 4.55
CA GLU A 21 -9.58 -7.62 4.48
C GLU A 21 -9.00 -8.05 3.13
N GLU A 22 -9.58 -7.57 2.03
CA GLU A 22 -9.09 -7.91 0.68
C GLU A 22 -7.69 -7.33 0.44
N GLN A 23 -7.42 -6.11 0.89
CA GLN A 23 -6.08 -5.52 0.84
C GLN A 23 -5.06 -6.32 1.64
N ASN A 24 -5.44 -6.85 2.81
CA ASN A 24 -4.54 -7.67 3.62
C ASN A 24 -4.22 -9.01 2.95
N ILE A 25 -5.21 -9.64 2.32
CA ILE A 25 -5.04 -10.86 1.52
C ILE A 25 -4.06 -10.59 0.38
N LYS A 26 -4.30 -9.53 -0.41
CA LYS A 26 -3.42 -9.14 -1.53
C LYS A 26 -2.00 -8.83 -1.08
N LEU A 27 -1.85 -8.11 0.03
CA LEU A 27 -0.55 -7.84 0.62
C LEU A 27 0.17 -9.15 0.96
N THR A 28 -0.52 -10.10 1.58
CA THR A 28 0.06 -11.41 1.92
C THR A 28 0.54 -12.16 0.66
N GLU A 29 -0.30 -12.24 -0.37
CA GLU A 29 0.04 -12.84 -1.67
C GLU A 29 1.30 -12.20 -2.28
N ILE A 30 1.38 -10.86 -2.29
CA ILE A 30 2.53 -10.12 -2.80
C ILE A 30 3.80 -10.48 -1.99
N LEU A 31 3.71 -10.50 -0.66
CA LEU A 31 4.86 -10.81 0.18
C LEU A 31 5.37 -12.25 -0.03
N GLU A 32 4.46 -13.22 -0.25
CA GLU A 32 4.84 -14.59 -0.56
C GLU A 32 5.60 -14.69 -1.89
N LEU A 33 5.11 -14.01 -2.94
CA LEU A 33 5.80 -13.93 -4.24
C LEU A 33 7.18 -13.29 -4.12
N LEU A 34 7.29 -12.18 -3.36
CA LEU A 34 8.57 -11.51 -3.14
C LEU A 34 9.59 -12.41 -2.42
N VAL A 35 9.13 -13.19 -1.43
CA VAL A 35 10.02 -14.15 -0.76
C VAL A 35 10.42 -15.29 -1.71
N ALA A 36 9.50 -15.80 -2.52
CA ALA A 36 9.80 -16.81 -3.53
C ALA A 36 10.82 -16.30 -4.57
N ALA A 37 10.78 -14.99 -4.89
CA ALA A 37 11.75 -14.30 -5.75
C ALA A 37 13.10 -13.98 -5.04
N GLY A 38 13.27 -14.39 -3.77
CA GLY A 38 14.52 -14.20 -3.01
C GLY A 38 14.61 -12.88 -2.24
N TYR A 39 13.57 -12.06 -2.20
CA TYR A 39 13.52 -10.85 -1.39
C TYR A 39 13.07 -11.15 0.05
N PHE A 40 13.99 -11.63 0.89
CA PHE A 40 13.67 -12.01 2.28
C PHE A 40 13.31 -10.85 3.20
N ARG A 41 13.61 -9.59 2.83
CA ARG A 41 13.27 -8.40 3.65
C ARG A 41 11.75 -8.19 3.77
N ALA A 42 10.94 -8.78 2.90
CA ALA A 42 9.48 -8.85 3.03
C ALA A 42 9.02 -9.43 4.39
N ARG A 43 9.84 -10.28 5.03
CA ARG A 43 9.54 -10.89 6.34
C ARG A 43 9.96 -10.07 7.55
N ILE A 44 10.67 -8.96 7.36
CA ILE A 44 11.12 -8.11 8.49
C ILE A 44 9.88 -7.52 9.19
N LYS A 45 9.81 -7.72 10.50
CA LYS A 45 8.78 -7.10 11.36
C LYS A 45 9.13 -5.63 11.56
N GLY A 46 8.13 -4.77 11.53
CA GLY A 46 8.31 -3.32 11.68
C GLY A 46 8.63 -2.56 10.40
N LEU A 47 8.87 -3.24 9.27
CA LEU A 47 8.85 -2.59 7.96
C LEU A 47 7.40 -2.32 7.54
N SER A 48 7.12 -1.15 6.96
CA SER A 48 5.77 -0.85 6.47
C SER A 48 5.40 -1.74 5.28
N PRO A 49 4.11 -2.03 5.05
CA PRO A 49 3.65 -2.72 3.85
C PRO A 49 4.20 -2.11 2.56
N PHE A 50 4.19 -0.78 2.46
CA PHE A 50 4.69 -0.04 1.31
C PHE A 50 6.18 -0.31 1.05
N ASP A 51 7.03 -0.20 2.08
CA ASP A 51 8.48 -0.41 1.95
C ASP A 51 8.82 -1.84 1.52
N LYS A 52 8.01 -2.81 1.96
CA LYS A 52 8.17 -4.21 1.56
C LYS A 52 7.88 -4.40 0.08
N VAL A 53 6.77 -3.83 -0.40
CA VAL A 53 6.33 -3.97 -1.79
C VAL A 53 7.29 -3.23 -2.73
N VAL A 54 7.57 -1.95 -2.46
CA VAL A 54 8.47 -1.14 -3.30
C VAL A 54 9.88 -1.70 -3.33
N GLY A 55 10.46 -2.00 -2.16
CA GLY A 55 11.79 -2.59 -2.07
C GLY A 55 11.87 -3.96 -2.76
N GLY A 56 10.80 -4.75 -2.69
CA GLY A 56 10.69 -6.03 -3.38
C GLY A 56 10.65 -5.90 -4.90
N MET A 57 9.87 -4.94 -5.43
CA MET A 57 9.83 -4.67 -6.87
C MET A 57 11.21 -4.23 -7.41
N THR A 58 11.87 -3.29 -6.73
CA THR A 58 13.23 -2.84 -7.10
C THR A 58 14.23 -3.99 -7.07
N TRP A 59 14.15 -4.86 -6.06
CA TRP A 59 14.99 -6.04 -5.96
C TRP A 59 14.79 -6.98 -7.14
N CYS A 60 13.54 -7.30 -7.49
CA CYS A 60 13.24 -8.15 -8.62
C CYS A 60 13.83 -7.57 -9.91
N ILE A 61 13.63 -6.28 -10.19
CA ILE A 61 14.21 -5.61 -11.37
C ILE A 61 15.74 -5.72 -11.40
N THR A 62 16.39 -5.50 -10.26
CA THR A 62 17.86 -5.52 -10.15
C THR A 62 18.44 -6.92 -10.32
N THR A 63 17.69 -7.95 -9.93
CA THR A 63 18.13 -9.36 -9.92
C THR A 63 17.62 -10.17 -11.10
N CYS A 64 16.70 -9.62 -11.88
CA CYS A 64 16.28 -10.20 -13.14
C CYS A 64 17.49 -10.28 -14.11
N SER A 65 17.85 -11.50 -14.49
CA SER A 65 18.95 -11.77 -15.43
C SER A 65 18.59 -11.49 -16.90
N PHE A 66 17.60 -10.64 -17.16
CA PHE A 66 17.13 -10.25 -18.48
C PHE A 66 17.00 -8.73 -18.54
N ASP A 67 17.34 -8.13 -19.67
CA ASP A 67 17.17 -6.70 -19.89
C ASP A 67 15.68 -6.35 -19.81
N ILE A 68 15.28 -5.67 -18.74
CA ILE A 68 13.93 -5.15 -18.60
C ILE A 68 13.92 -3.73 -19.15
N ASP A 69 13.42 -3.56 -20.37
CA ASP A 69 13.17 -2.25 -20.96
C ASP A 69 11.81 -1.75 -20.44
N VAL A 70 11.81 -1.07 -19.29
CA VAL A 70 10.60 -0.47 -18.69
C VAL A 70 10.67 1.04 -18.86
N ASP A 71 9.81 1.58 -19.72
CA ASP A 71 9.47 3.00 -19.68
C ASP A 71 8.73 3.29 -18.38
N LEU A 72 9.47 3.69 -17.35
CA LEU A 72 8.90 4.26 -16.13
C LEU A 72 8.31 5.63 -16.47
N LEU A 73 7.09 5.64 -16.99
CA LEU A 73 6.27 6.85 -17.14
C LEU A 73 5.79 7.32 -15.75
N PHE A 74 6.70 7.78 -14.90
CA PHE A 74 6.33 8.47 -13.68
C PHE A 74 6.03 9.94 -14.03
N GLN A 75 4.75 10.30 -14.00
CA GLN A 75 4.31 11.68 -14.13
C GLN A 75 3.87 12.18 -12.75
N GLU A 76 4.71 13.00 -12.10
CA GLU A 76 4.52 13.51 -10.73
C GLU A 76 3.29 14.41 -10.53
N ASN A 77 2.58 14.76 -11.61
CA ASN A 77 1.39 15.61 -11.56
C ASN A 77 0.28 15.04 -12.45
N SER A 78 -0.46 14.04 -11.98
CA SER A 78 -1.85 13.90 -12.42
C SER A 78 -2.62 15.11 -11.88
N THR A 79 -2.65 16.19 -12.65
CA THR A 79 -3.51 17.33 -12.35
C THR A 79 -4.94 16.78 -12.35
N ILE A 80 -5.62 16.84 -11.21
CA ILE A 80 -6.99 16.37 -11.04
C ILE A 80 -7.87 16.94 -12.16
N GLY A 81 -8.34 16.09 -13.09
CA GLY A 81 -9.19 16.55 -14.21
C GLY A 81 -8.93 15.95 -15.59
N GLN A 82 -7.88 15.16 -15.82
CA GLN A 82 -7.77 14.40 -17.08
C GLN A 82 -8.62 13.12 -17.01
N LYS A 83 -9.66 13.07 -17.85
CA LYS A 83 -10.51 11.89 -18.03
C LYS A 83 -9.72 10.77 -18.71
N MET A 84 -9.93 9.56 -18.20
CA MET A 84 -9.65 8.30 -18.91
C MET A 84 -10.60 8.15 -20.10
#